data_AF-A0A953IPA1-F1
#
_entry.id   AF-A0A953IPA1-F1
#
_cell.length_a   1.000
_cell.length_b   1.000
_cell.length_c   1.000
_cell.angle_alpha   90.00
_cell.angle_beta   90.00
_cell.angle_gamma   90.00
#
_symmetry.space_group_name_H-M   'P 1'
#
loop_
_entity.id
_entity.type
_entity.pdbx_description
1 polymer ?
#
loop_
_entity_poly.entity_id
_entity_poly.type
_entity_poly.pdbx_seq_one_letter_code
_entity_poly.pdbx_strand_id
1 'polypeptide(L)'
;MTCTLAAFALASSMTTAVAQPMGPGPRGFGWDMGPGMMMGPGMMDHGMYRRMCGPGAAGFAEWRVDRLEEIVKPTETQRGKFDELKAASAKAAEAMRSACPSEVPLTMPGRLAAMEKRMDATLQAVKTVKPALDAFYATLDTEQKARLDSNSGPRRFWRWRDR
;
A
#
# COMPACT_ATOMS: atom_id res chain seq x y z
N MET A 1 -44.18 -22.50 57.14
CA MET A 1 -42.97 -21.65 57.10
C MET A 1 -42.83 -21.11 55.68
N THR A 2 -43.23 -19.86 55.50
CA THR A 2 -43.18 -19.09 54.26
C THR A 2 -41.72 -18.78 53.90
N CYS A 3 -41.34 -18.91 52.63
CA CYS A 3 -40.26 -18.08 52.08
C CYS A 3 -40.55 -17.73 50.62
N THR A 4 -40.36 -16.47 50.33
CA THR A 4 -41.12 -15.63 49.41
C THR A 4 -40.54 -15.69 48.00
N LEU A 5 -41.42 -15.61 46.99
CA LEU A 5 -41.09 -15.38 45.58
C LEU A 5 -40.34 -14.05 45.40
N ALA A 6 -39.16 -14.08 44.77
CA ALA A 6 -38.52 -12.89 44.23
C ALA A 6 -38.65 -12.92 42.70
N ALA A 7 -39.74 -12.33 42.20
CA ALA A 7 -39.91 -12.07 40.77
C ALA A 7 -38.95 -10.92 40.38
N PHE A 8 -37.96 -11.23 39.53
CA PHE A 8 -37.16 -10.20 38.88
C PHE A 8 -38.06 -9.46 37.87
N ALA A 9 -38.57 -8.30 38.27
CA ALA A 9 -39.20 -7.36 37.37
C ALA A 9 -38.12 -6.72 36.48
N LEU A 10 -37.96 -7.23 35.26
CA LEU A 10 -37.22 -6.53 34.21
C LEU A 10 -38.08 -5.32 33.77
N ALA A 11 -37.85 -4.19 34.45
CA ALA A 11 -38.36 -2.90 34.01
C ALA A 11 -37.67 -2.54 32.69
N SER A 12 -38.28 -2.94 31.58
CA SER A 12 -37.93 -2.47 30.24
C SER A 12 -38.36 -1.01 30.17
N SER A 13 -37.46 -0.10 30.50
CA SER A 13 -37.63 1.32 30.19
C SER A 13 -37.49 1.46 28.67
N MET A 14 -38.63 1.51 27.98
CA MET A 14 -38.69 2.02 26.61
C MET A 14 -38.24 3.48 26.68
N THR A 15 -36.97 3.72 26.40
CA THR A 15 -36.47 5.06 26.16
C THR A 15 -37.14 5.52 24.87
N THR A 16 -38.07 6.46 24.99
CA THR A 16 -38.56 7.20 23.84
C THR A 16 -37.35 7.84 23.18
N ALA A 17 -37.05 7.44 21.95
CA ALA A 17 -36.05 8.09 21.13
C ALA A 17 -36.56 9.51 20.82
N VAL A 18 -36.19 10.49 21.66
CA VAL A 18 -36.25 11.89 21.27
C VAL A 18 -35.20 12.06 20.18
N ALA A 19 -35.65 12.19 18.94
CA ALA A 19 -34.83 12.74 17.86
C ALA A 19 -34.48 14.18 18.26
N GLN A 20 -33.21 14.41 18.61
CA GLN A 20 -32.72 15.76 18.84
C GLN A 20 -32.65 16.49 17.49
N PRO A 21 -33.19 17.72 17.37
CA PRO A 21 -33.00 18.50 16.15
C PRO A 21 -31.50 18.79 15.98
N MET A 22 -30.98 18.53 14.79
CA MET A 22 -29.61 18.89 14.43
C MET A 22 -29.43 20.41 14.60
N GLY A 23 -28.76 20.82 15.67
CA GLY A 23 -28.24 22.17 15.81
C GLY A 23 -27.03 22.38 14.89
N PRO A 24 -26.81 23.60 14.37
CA PRO A 24 -25.68 23.88 13.49
C PRO A 24 -24.37 23.77 14.28
N GLY A 25 -23.54 22.78 13.91
CA GLY A 25 -22.20 22.61 14.44
C GLY A 25 -21.23 23.73 14.01
N PRO A 26 -20.16 23.97 14.77
CA PRO A 26 -19.24 25.09 14.53
C PRO A 26 -18.52 24.96 13.18
N ARG A 27 -18.50 26.09 12.45
CA ARG A 27 -17.83 26.30 11.16
C ARG A 27 -16.30 26.12 11.31
N GLY A 28 -15.70 25.22 10.52
CA GLY A 28 -14.24 25.08 10.49
C GLY A 28 -13.69 23.95 9.62
N PHE A 29 -13.94 23.98 8.30
CA PHE A 29 -13.05 23.53 7.22
C PHE A 29 -13.73 23.99 5.93
N GLY A 30 -13.31 25.13 5.38
CA GLY A 30 -13.95 25.77 4.24
C GLY A 30 -13.86 24.92 2.98
N TRP A 31 -14.97 24.27 2.62
CA TRP A 31 -15.25 23.78 1.28
C TRP A 31 -16.27 24.71 0.61
N ASP A 32 -15.96 26.00 0.53
CA ASP A 32 -16.61 26.92 -0.40
C ASP A 32 -16.05 26.65 -1.81
N MET A 33 -16.39 25.47 -2.34
CA MET A 33 -16.23 25.18 -3.77
C MET A 33 -17.55 25.54 -4.42
N GLY A 34 -17.58 26.71 -5.07
CA GLY A 34 -18.80 27.34 -5.57
C GLY A 34 -19.62 26.47 -6.55
N PRO A 35 -20.87 26.87 -6.85
CA PRO A 35 -21.76 26.11 -7.73
C PRO A 35 -21.20 26.10 -9.16
N GLY A 36 -20.77 24.93 -9.65
CA GLY A 36 -20.30 24.78 -11.03
C GLY A 36 -19.10 23.85 -11.25
N MET A 37 -18.42 23.39 -10.20
CA MET A 37 -17.40 22.35 -10.35
C MET A 37 -18.04 20.95 -10.28
N MET A 38 -18.77 20.58 -11.32
CA MET A 38 -19.01 19.16 -11.59
C MET A 38 -17.64 18.51 -11.81
N MET A 39 -17.25 17.61 -10.89
CA MET A 39 -16.20 16.62 -11.14
C MET A 39 -16.62 15.79 -12.35
N GLY A 40 -16.15 16.19 -13.54
CA GLY A 40 -16.49 15.52 -14.79
C GLY A 40 -16.05 14.05 -14.78
N PRO A 41 -16.68 13.18 -15.59
CA PRO A 41 -16.26 11.80 -15.75
C PRO A 41 -14.84 11.77 -16.34
N GLY A 42 -13.82 11.57 -15.49
CA GLY A 42 -12.42 11.48 -15.94
C GLY A 42 -11.38 11.98 -14.95
N MET A 43 -11.75 12.84 -14.00
CA MET A 43 -10.75 13.45 -13.10
C MET A 43 -10.31 12.54 -11.93
N MET A 44 -11.06 11.47 -11.64
CA MET A 44 -10.69 10.47 -10.61
C MET A 44 -10.01 9.22 -11.17
N ASP A 45 -10.03 9.00 -12.49
CA ASP A 45 -9.61 7.73 -13.08
C ASP A 45 -8.14 7.74 -13.54
N HIS A 46 -7.73 8.74 -14.33
CA HIS A 46 -6.34 8.80 -14.83
C HIS A 46 -5.30 9.03 -13.73
N GLY A 47 -5.63 9.79 -12.68
CA GLY A 47 -4.70 10.11 -11.60
C GLY A 47 -4.37 8.91 -10.70
N MET A 48 -5.36 8.07 -10.40
CA MET A 48 -5.17 6.86 -9.60
C MET A 48 -4.44 5.78 -10.40
N TYR A 49 -4.86 5.53 -11.65
CA TYR A 49 -4.19 4.53 -12.51
C TYR A 49 -2.76 4.95 -12.85
N ARG A 50 -2.47 6.23 -13.16
CA ARG A 50 -1.07 6.70 -13.30
C ARG A 50 -0.28 6.59 -12.00
N ARG A 51 -0.88 6.82 -10.83
CA ARG A 51 -0.19 6.58 -9.54
C ARG A 51 0.12 5.12 -9.34
N MET A 52 -0.82 4.23 -9.67
CA MET A 52 -0.62 2.78 -9.63
C MET A 52 0.39 2.33 -10.71
N CYS A 53 0.55 3.06 -11.79
CA CYS A 53 1.49 2.74 -12.85
C CYS A 53 2.80 3.53 -12.83
N GLY A 54 2.94 4.41 -11.84
CA GLY A 54 4.14 5.20 -11.62
C GLY A 54 5.21 4.42 -10.86
N PRO A 55 6.43 4.96 -10.80
CA PRO A 55 7.56 4.33 -10.10
C PRO A 55 7.24 3.95 -8.64
N GLY A 56 6.41 4.75 -7.95
CA GLY A 56 5.96 4.49 -6.58
C GLY A 56 5.01 3.29 -6.42
N ALA A 57 4.42 2.79 -7.50
CA ALA A 57 3.50 1.66 -7.48
C ALA A 57 3.99 0.42 -8.24
N ALA A 58 5.12 0.53 -8.93
CA ALA A 58 5.98 -0.62 -9.25
C ALA A 58 6.53 -1.31 -7.98
N GLY A 59 6.33 -0.70 -6.79
CA GLY A 59 6.73 -1.29 -5.52
C GLY A 59 8.23 -1.58 -5.49
N PHE A 60 8.61 -2.65 -4.80
CA PHE A 60 9.97 -3.08 -4.47
C PHE A 60 11.05 -2.93 -5.56
N ALA A 61 10.67 -2.88 -6.83
CA ALA A 61 11.59 -2.96 -7.96
C ALA A 61 12.57 -1.80 -8.07
N GLU A 62 12.17 -0.52 -8.11
CA GLU A 62 13.12 0.54 -8.50
C GLU A 62 13.53 1.46 -7.35
N TRP A 63 12.58 2.09 -6.65
CA TRP A 63 12.86 3.06 -5.59
C TRP A 63 13.53 2.47 -4.33
N ARG A 64 13.55 1.15 -4.20
CA ARG A 64 14.00 0.47 -2.98
C ARG A 64 15.47 0.07 -3.01
N VAL A 65 16.11 -0.01 -4.18
CA VAL A 65 17.51 -0.42 -4.25
C VAL A 65 18.45 0.69 -3.80
N ASP A 66 18.19 1.95 -4.17
CA ASP A 66 18.97 3.10 -3.69
C ASP A 66 18.92 3.21 -2.15
N ARG A 67 17.72 3.02 -1.58
CA ARG A 67 17.55 2.99 -0.12
C ARG A 67 18.27 1.81 0.53
N LEU A 68 18.35 0.67 -0.16
CA LEU A 68 19.08 -0.48 0.33
C LEU A 68 20.59 -0.18 0.38
N GLU A 69 21.11 0.54 -0.62
CA GLU A 69 22.51 1.00 -0.63
C GLU A 69 22.83 1.87 0.60
N GLU A 70 21.95 2.83 0.92
CA GLU A 70 22.11 3.73 2.07
C GLU A 70 22.11 2.98 3.41
N ILE A 71 21.29 1.93 3.54
CA ILE A 71 21.12 1.15 4.78
C ILE A 71 22.28 0.17 4.99
N VAL A 72 22.62 -0.57 3.93
CA VAL A 72 23.59 -1.67 4.01
C VAL A 72 25.02 -1.17 3.86
N LYS A 73 25.22 -0.12 3.05
CA LYS A 73 26.54 0.38 2.61
C LYS A 73 27.42 -0.75 2.08
N PRO A 74 27.11 -1.29 0.88
CA PRO A 74 27.84 -2.43 0.32
C PRO A 74 29.34 -2.14 0.21
N THR A 75 30.17 -3.13 0.55
CA THR A 75 31.62 -3.06 0.33
C THR A 75 31.96 -3.26 -1.14
N GLU A 76 33.21 -2.98 -1.54
CA GLU A 76 33.69 -3.25 -2.90
C GLU A 76 33.52 -4.72 -3.32
N THR A 77 33.70 -5.66 -2.38
CA THR A 77 33.51 -7.09 -2.66
C THR A 77 32.04 -7.49 -2.82
N GLN A 78 31.11 -6.69 -2.30
CA GLN A 78 29.65 -6.90 -2.40
C GLN A 78 29.03 -6.15 -3.59
N ARG A 79 29.74 -5.16 -4.15
CA ARG A 79 29.30 -4.27 -5.23
C ARG A 79 28.76 -5.04 -6.44
N GLY A 80 29.44 -6.10 -6.87
CA GLY A 80 29.00 -6.91 -8.01
C GLY A 80 27.62 -7.57 -7.79
N LYS A 81 27.38 -8.15 -6.61
CA LYS A 81 26.06 -8.72 -6.27
C LYS A 81 24.99 -7.67 -6.04
N PHE A 82 25.38 -6.49 -5.57
CA PHE A 82 24.48 -5.36 -5.47
C PHE A 82 24.07 -4.83 -6.86
N ASP A 83 24.99 -4.81 -7.84
CA ASP A 83 24.70 -4.41 -9.21
C ASP A 83 23.78 -5.41 -9.93
N GLU A 84 23.96 -6.72 -9.69
CA GLU A 84 23.01 -7.75 -10.15
C GLU A 84 21.59 -7.52 -9.59
N LEU A 85 21.49 -7.18 -8.30
CA LEU A 85 20.22 -6.82 -7.66
C LEU A 85 19.60 -5.57 -8.33
N LYS A 86 20.38 -4.50 -8.58
CA LYS A 86 19.90 -3.31 -9.32
C LYS A 86 19.36 -3.67 -10.70
N ALA A 87 20.07 -4.52 -11.46
CA ALA A 87 19.64 -4.94 -12.78
C ALA A 87 18.33 -5.74 -12.75
N ALA A 88 18.21 -6.70 -11.83
CA ALA A 88 16.98 -7.47 -11.64
C ALA A 88 15.79 -6.57 -11.26
N SER A 89 16.05 -5.59 -10.41
CA SER A 89 15.13 -4.54 -10.01
C SER A 89 14.65 -3.66 -11.16
N ALA A 90 15.56 -3.18 -12.01
CA ALA A 90 15.20 -2.42 -13.21
C ALA A 90 14.32 -3.24 -14.17
N LYS A 91 14.66 -4.51 -14.39
CA LYS A 91 13.86 -5.44 -15.22
C LYS A 91 12.45 -5.65 -14.65
N ALA A 92 12.34 -5.81 -13.33
CA ALA A 92 11.06 -5.95 -12.65
C ALA A 92 10.21 -4.68 -12.76
N ALA A 93 10.82 -3.49 -12.66
CA ALA A 93 10.13 -2.22 -12.84
C ALA A 93 9.58 -2.08 -14.26
N GLU A 94 10.34 -2.51 -15.26
CA GLU A 94 9.90 -2.49 -16.65
C GLU A 94 8.73 -3.44 -16.93
N ALA A 95 8.78 -4.65 -16.39
CA ALA A 95 7.65 -5.58 -16.46
C ALA A 95 6.37 -4.97 -15.86
N MET A 96 6.49 -4.31 -14.70
CA MET A 96 5.37 -3.61 -14.05
C MET A 96 4.82 -2.46 -14.90
N ARG A 97 5.69 -1.67 -15.54
CA ARG A 97 5.26 -0.59 -16.46
C ARG A 97 4.54 -1.14 -17.69
N SER A 98 5.03 -2.23 -18.28
CA SER A 98 4.40 -2.86 -19.45
C SER A 98 2.99 -3.41 -19.18
N ALA A 99 2.70 -3.72 -17.92
CA ALA A 99 1.40 -4.20 -17.49
C ALA A 99 0.37 -3.09 -17.26
N CYS A 100 0.80 -1.83 -17.31
CA CYS A 100 -0.07 -0.69 -17.11
C CYS A 100 -0.97 -0.45 -18.32
N PRO A 101 -2.29 -0.31 -18.10
CA PRO A 101 -3.20 0.03 -19.19
C PRO A 101 -2.91 1.45 -19.67
N SER A 102 -2.85 1.64 -20.99
CA SER A 102 -2.72 2.97 -21.63
C SER A 102 -3.98 3.81 -21.45
N GLU A 103 -5.14 3.16 -21.40
CA GLU A 103 -6.45 3.75 -21.19
C GLU A 103 -7.20 2.96 -20.10
N VAL A 104 -7.96 3.67 -19.26
CA VAL A 104 -8.75 2.98 -18.22
C VAL A 104 -9.91 2.24 -18.88
N PRO A 105 -10.09 0.93 -18.62
CA PRO A 105 -11.22 0.20 -19.16
C PRO A 105 -12.56 0.77 -18.69
N LEU A 106 -13.47 1.01 -19.65
CA LEU A 106 -14.79 1.60 -19.39
C LEU A 106 -15.80 0.58 -18.83
N THR A 107 -15.52 -0.72 -18.96
CA THR A 107 -16.41 -1.79 -18.51
C THR A 107 -15.88 -2.46 -17.25
N MET A 108 -16.78 -2.96 -16.40
CA MET A 108 -16.39 -3.71 -15.19
C MET A 108 -15.53 -4.95 -15.52
N PRO A 109 -15.85 -5.79 -16.53
CA PRO A 109 -14.99 -6.90 -16.92
C PRO A 109 -13.60 -6.44 -17.41
N GLY A 110 -13.52 -5.35 -18.18
CA GLY A 110 -12.24 -4.81 -18.64
C GLY A 110 -11.36 -4.34 -17.48
N ARG A 111 -11.96 -3.72 -16.45
CA ARG A 111 -11.25 -3.32 -15.23
C ARG A 111 -10.65 -4.51 -14.49
N LEU A 112 -11.39 -5.62 -14.39
CA LEU A 112 -10.91 -6.84 -13.75
C LEU A 112 -9.77 -7.49 -14.54
N ALA A 113 -9.87 -7.57 -15.88
CA ALA A 113 -8.78 -8.08 -16.73
C ALA A 113 -7.50 -7.24 -16.59
N ALA A 114 -7.62 -5.92 -16.47
CA ALA A 114 -6.46 -5.05 -16.20
C ALA A 114 -5.85 -5.29 -14.80
N MET A 115 -6.68 -5.59 -13.79
CA MET A 115 -6.19 -5.96 -12.46
C MET A 115 -5.44 -7.30 -12.48
N GLU A 116 -5.97 -8.29 -13.19
CA GLU A 116 -5.32 -9.61 -13.37
C GLU A 116 -3.94 -9.47 -14.02
N LYS A 117 -3.85 -8.77 -15.16
CA LYS A 117 -2.58 -8.49 -15.84
C LYS A 117 -1.55 -7.84 -14.93
N ARG A 118 -2.00 -6.91 -14.07
CA ARG A 118 -1.14 -6.23 -13.10
C ARG A 118 -0.65 -7.15 -11.98
N MET A 119 -1.51 -8.04 -11.49
CA MET A 119 -1.12 -9.04 -10.48
C MET A 119 -0.08 -10.01 -11.04
N ASP A 120 -0.28 -10.49 -12.28
CA ASP A 120 0.69 -11.35 -12.97
C ASP A 120 2.05 -10.67 -13.13
N ALA A 121 2.06 -9.41 -13.56
CA ALA A 121 3.31 -8.64 -13.67
C ALA A 121 3.99 -8.44 -12.32
N THR A 122 3.22 -8.24 -11.25
CA THR A 122 3.75 -8.16 -9.88
C THR A 122 4.39 -9.48 -9.47
N LEU A 123 3.76 -10.61 -9.78
CA LEU A 123 4.33 -11.93 -9.50
C LEU A 123 5.64 -12.17 -10.28
N GLN A 124 5.69 -11.79 -11.56
CA GLN A 124 6.90 -11.90 -12.37
C GLN A 124 8.03 -10.99 -11.86
N ALA A 125 7.70 -9.78 -11.40
CA ALA A 125 8.64 -8.88 -10.75
C ALA A 125 9.26 -9.52 -9.51
N VAL A 126 8.45 -10.11 -8.62
CA VAL A 126 8.94 -10.82 -7.43
C VAL A 126 9.85 -12.00 -7.80
N LYS A 127 9.44 -12.81 -8.78
CA LYS A 127 10.24 -13.95 -9.28
C LYS A 127 11.58 -13.51 -9.87
N THR A 128 11.64 -12.30 -10.44
CA THR A 128 12.86 -11.72 -10.99
C THR A 128 13.80 -11.21 -9.91
N VAL A 129 13.28 -10.49 -8.91
CA VAL A 129 14.11 -9.83 -7.88
C VAL A 129 14.57 -10.80 -6.79
N LYS A 130 13.72 -11.75 -6.38
CA LYS A 130 14.02 -12.67 -5.27
C LYS A 130 15.39 -13.37 -5.37
N PRO A 131 15.75 -14.04 -6.48
CA PRO A 131 17.04 -14.73 -6.55
C PRO A 131 18.24 -13.79 -6.45
N ALA A 132 18.15 -12.58 -7.03
CA ALA A 132 19.21 -11.59 -6.94
C ALA A 132 19.36 -11.03 -5.51
N LEU A 133 18.23 -10.81 -4.82
CA LEU A 133 18.22 -10.39 -3.43
C LEU A 133 18.83 -11.47 -2.52
N ASP A 134 18.45 -12.74 -2.70
CA ASP A 134 19.00 -13.86 -1.93
C ASP A 134 20.53 -13.96 -2.12
N ALA A 135 21.00 -13.83 -3.37
CA ALA A 135 22.43 -13.86 -3.68
C ALA A 135 23.19 -12.69 -3.04
N PHE A 136 22.65 -11.47 -3.09
CA PHE A 136 23.25 -10.31 -2.43
C PHE A 136 23.23 -10.46 -0.90
N TYR A 137 22.09 -10.86 -0.31
CA TYR A 137 21.94 -11.06 1.12
C TYR A 137 22.93 -12.09 1.68
N ALA A 138 23.24 -13.14 0.90
CA ALA A 138 24.25 -14.14 1.27
C ALA A 138 25.66 -13.55 1.44
N THR A 139 25.98 -12.43 0.76
CA THR A 139 27.29 -11.75 0.88
C THR A 139 27.41 -10.84 2.10
N LEU A 140 26.29 -10.56 2.79
CA LEU A 140 26.25 -9.60 3.88
C LEU A 140 26.77 -10.20 5.19
N ASP A 141 27.49 -9.38 5.95
CA ASP A 141 27.86 -9.68 7.32
C ASP A 141 26.67 -9.53 8.28
N THR A 142 26.85 -9.94 9.53
CA THR A 142 25.80 -9.92 10.56
C THR A 142 25.30 -8.51 10.87
N GLU A 143 26.17 -7.50 10.83
CA GLU A 143 25.80 -6.12 11.14
C GLU A 143 24.97 -5.51 10.00
N GLN A 144 25.38 -5.75 8.75
CA GLN A 144 24.66 -5.40 7.54
C GLN A 144 23.27 -6.05 7.49
N LYS A 145 23.19 -7.34 7.80
CA LYS A 145 21.91 -8.08 7.90
C LYS A 145 21.01 -7.47 8.97
N ALA A 146 21.55 -7.20 10.17
CA ALA A 146 20.78 -6.57 11.24
C ALA A 146 20.22 -5.19 10.85
N ARG A 147 21.00 -4.37 10.12
CA ARG A 147 20.51 -3.08 9.60
C ARG A 147 19.40 -3.25 8.57
N LEU A 148 19.52 -4.23 7.67
CA LEU A 148 18.55 -4.50 6.61
C LEU A 148 17.25 -5.11 7.14
N ASP A 149 17.33 -6.02 8.12
CA ASP A 149 16.19 -6.75 8.69
C ASP A 149 15.47 -5.97 9.80
N SER A 150 16.04 -4.86 10.27
CA SER A 150 15.44 -4.03 11.30
C SER A 150 14.05 -3.52 10.89
N ASN A 151 13.04 -3.92 11.67
CA ASN A 151 11.66 -3.44 11.57
C ASN A 151 11.37 -2.22 12.48
N SER A 152 12.40 -1.70 13.14
CA SER A 152 12.32 -0.66 14.18
C SER A 152 13.04 0.63 13.76
N GLY A 153 12.44 1.79 13.99
CA GLY A 153 13.07 3.11 13.81
C GLY A 153 12.82 3.79 12.44
N PRO A 154 13.39 5.00 12.24
CA PRO A 154 13.16 5.82 11.03
C PRO A 154 13.76 5.23 9.74
N ARG A 155 14.50 4.12 9.83
CA ARG A 155 15.08 3.38 8.71
C ARG A 155 14.27 2.14 8.28
N ARG A 156 13.00 2.03 8.70
CA ARG A 156 12.09 0.93 8.33
C ARG A 156 12.07 0.70 6.81
N PHE A 157 12.77 -0.32 6.36
CA PHE A 157 12.69 -0.81 4.98
C PHE A 157 11.41 -1.64 4.82
N TRP A 158 11.12 -2.55 5.76
CA TRP A 158 10.01 -3.51 5.65
C TRP A 158 8.69 -3.07 6.30
N ARG A 159 8.24 -1.83 6.06
CA ARG A 159 6.87 -1.43 6.48
C ARG A 159 5.83 -2.07 5.57
N TRP A 160 5.44 -3.31 5.86
CA TRP A 160 4.16 -3.83 5.39
C TRP A 160 3.06 -2.94 5.98
N ARG A 161 2.10 -2.52 5.14
CA ARG A 161 0.97 -1.72 5.60
C ARG A 161 -0.02 -2.67 6.25
N ASP A 162 0.27 -3.05 7.48
CA ASP A 162 -0.68 -3.70 8.37
C ASP A 162 -1.83 -2.71 8.51
N ARG A 163 -2.99 -3.06 7.96
CA ARG A 163 -4.23 -2.30 8.06
C ARG A 163 -5.24 -3.16 8.77
#